data_AF-A0A9D8X1K0-F1
#
_entry.id   AF-A0A9D8X1K0-F1
#
_cell.length_a   1.000
_cell.length_b   1.000
_cell.length_c   1.000
_cell.angle_alpha   90.00
_cell.angle_beta   90.00
_cell.angle_gamma   90.00
#
_symmetry.space_group_name_H-M   'P 1'
#
loop_
_entity.id
_entity.type
_entity.pdbx_description
1 polymer ?
#
loop_
_entity_poly.entity_id
_entity_poly.type
_entity_poly.pdbx_seq_one_letter_code
_entity_poly.pdbx_strand_id
1 'polypeptide(L)'
;MENNQSRKQKSRIWRIITAAGVFFCIAAAMTALAVRIKKHDQSETETQITQEASENQETSLMQEDSAKTEDVKEIEDKMLTALEYLCGEDDSSDDAAAFSAMKEAADLGNSDARYFAGEMYLQGIGTAADRDAAAAYFKEAVQNNNGKAFSIYAKLCFTGYQEVSNPSRRYQDFEKARELFLIAEQAGDAQAAYALGVMYFYGMCVAPDYNIAHAYFSKAAENGCAEAVFWEEKVQPYVTNPETELPKSSLSMPDRRVYENEKLDSLVVKYSALIHQSENDEELMQELESMKDLEPEFSALVVLYGKNDWLFYQNAKDGNTYEDYIGNPEKYFSLKEKENIKDNLEKQQAAVRAQKPNAEFYVVIVPNKESVYSEYMPSYVQRVSEKTRTDDLAEYLQANTDVEIIYVKKAMLAEKEKHQLYYYTDTHWNMKGTYVAAAELMKRFGKTLSLNDSDFISNPSLYAGDLGVMSGRQQRYTLDTVYNFVPDKIPEEQKVEKNALLIGDSFGEFLNIETQHYFKNGFTHKFIGDYDFSYDAAMKDALGDEAVDVVIWECAERYIDRLKQGGTNEQ
;
A
#
# COMPACT_ATOMS: atom_id res chain seq x y z
N MET A 1 32.99 -24.16 -4.63
CA MET A 1 32.95 -23.29 -5.83
C MET A 1 31.80 -23.64 -6.78
N GLU A 2 31.27 -24.86 -6.81
CA GLU A 2 30.13 -25.26 -7.67
C GLU A 2 28.78 -24.60 -7.32
N ASN A 3 28.54 -24.22 -6.05
CA ASN A 3 27.26 -23.62 -5.65
C ASN A 3 27.05 -22.17 -6.16
N ASN A 4 28.13 -21.49 -6.54
CA ASN A 4 28.08 -20.12 -7.09
C ASN A 4 27.85 -20.10 -8.61
N GLN A 5 28.21 -21.17 -9.31
CA GLN A 5 27.87 -21.34 -10.73
C GLN A 5 26.39 -21.72 -10.90
N SER A 6 25.84 -22.58 -10.03
CA SER A 6 24.41 -22.95 -10.06
C SER A 6 23.47 -21.76 -9.79
N ARG A 7 23.80 -20.88 -8.84
CA ARG A 7 23.04 -19.63 -8.59
C ARG A 7 23.15 -18.63 -9.75
N LYS A 8 24.33 -18.49 -10.36
CA LYS A 8 24.52 -17.65 -11.57
C LYS A 8 23.77 -18.22 -12.78
N GLN A 9 23.66 -19.54 -12.92
CA GLN A 9 22.94 -20.20 -14.02
C GLN A 9 21.41 -20.13 -13.84
N LYS A 10 20.89 -20.22 -12.60
CA LYS A 10 19.46 -19.99 -12.29
C LYS A 10 19.05 -18.52 -12.42
N SER A 11 19.91 -17.58 -12.04
CA SER A 11 19.74 -16.14 -12.30
C SER A 11 19.75 -15.82 -13.80
N ARG A 12 20.60 -16.49 -14.60
CA ARG A 12 20.59 -16.37 -16.07
C ARG A 12 19.32 -16.94 -16.70
N ILE A 13 18.81 -18.10 -16.25
CA ILE A 13 17.56 -18.68 -16.77
C ILE A 13 16.35 -17.81 -16.39
N TRP A 14 16.31 -17.25 -15.18
CA TRP A 14 15.23 -16.35 -14.77
C TRP A 14 15.28 -15.02 -15.53
N ARG A 15 16.50 -14.48 -15.79
CA ARG A 15 16.73 -13.33 -16.68
C ARG A 15 16.37 -13.62 -18.13
N ILE A 16 16.59 -14.84 -18.64
CA ILE A 16 16.19 -15.24 -20.00
C ILE A 16 14.66 -15.40 -20.09
N ILE A 17 13.97 -15.83 -19.02
CA ILE A 17 12.51 -15.96 -18.99
C ILE A 17 11.81 -14.59 -18.85
N THR A 18 12.37 -13.65 -18.06
CA THR A 18 11.88 -12.26 -18.00
C THR A 18 12.26 -11.47 -19.26
N ALA A 19 13.46 -11.69 -19.81
CA ALA A 19 13.86 -11.13 -21.08
C ALA A 19 13.09 -11.74 -22.26
N ALA A 20 12.55 -12.97 -22.19
CA ALA A 20 11.79 -13.58 -23.30
C ALA A 20 10.45 -12.87 -23.57
N GLY A 21 9.79 -12.30 -22.56
CA GLY A 21 8.59 -11.46 -22.77
C GLY A 21 8.92 -10.14 -23.45
N VAL A 22 10.02 -9.51 -23.01
CA VAL A 22 10.58 -8.29 -23.62
C VAL A 22 11.13 -8.57 -25.02
N PHE A 23 11.79 -9.71 -25.26
CA PHE A 23 12.27 -10.16 -26.56
C PHE A 23 11.13 -10.49 -27.53
N PHE A 24 10.00 -11.03 -27.05
CA PHE A 24 8.84 -11.31 -27.91
C PHE A 24 8.14 -10.00 -28.33
N CYS A 25 8.04 -9.04 -27.41
CA CYS A 25 7.53 -7.70 -27.69
C CYS A 25 8.48 -6.87 -28.57
N ILE A 26 9.79 -6.97 -28.35
CA ILE A 26 10.84 -6.33 -29.17
C ILE A 26 10.94 -7.00 -30.53
N ALA A 27 10.89 -8.33 -30.65
CA ALA A 27 10.90 -9.03 -31.93
C ALA A 27 9.61 -8.78 -32.73
N ALA A 28 8.45 -8.68 -32.07
CA ALA A 28 7.20 -8.27 -32.71
C ALA A 28 7.23 -6.80 -33.14
N ALA A 29 7.82 -5.91 -32.33
CA ALA A 29 8.06 -4.52 -32.69
C ALA A 29 9.05 -4.38 -33.86
N MET A 30 10.14 -5.15 -33.88
CA MET A 30 11.08 -5.23 -35.00
C MET A 30 10.40 -5.76 -36.28
N THR A 31 9.52 -6.75 -36.16
CA THR A 31 8.78 -7.29 -37.32
C THR A 31 7.76 -6.28 -37.85
N ALA A 32 7.04 -5.57 -36.96
CA ALA A 32 6.08 -4.54 -37.33
C ALA A 32 6.75 -3.28 -37.91
N LEU A 33 7.89 -2.86 -37.34
CA LEU A 33 8.70 -1.74 -37.81
C LEU A 33 9.35 -2.07 -39.16
N ALA A 34 9.94 -3.27 -39.32
CA ALA A 34 10.48 -3.72 -40.61
C ALA A 34 9.40 -3.84 -41.70
N VAL A 35 8.17 -4.24 -41.36
CA VAL A 35 7.02 -4.26 -42.31
C VAL A 35 6.54 -2.84 -42.65
N ARG A 36 6.63 -1.88 -41.72
CA ARG A 36 6.32 -0.46 -41.96
C ARG A 36 7.36 0.21 -42.85
N ILE A 37 8.64 -0.01 -42.58
CA ILE A 37 9.79 0.45 -43.38
C ILE A 37 9.63 -0.06 -44.83
N LYS A 38 9.31 -1.34 -45.02
CA LYS A 38 9.12 -1.93 -46.36
C LYS A 38 7.90 -1.39 -47.13
N LYS A 39 6.89 -0.85 -46.43
CA LYS A 39 5.72 -0.18 -47.03
C LYS A 39 5.98 1.29 -47.35
N HIS A 40 6.76 1.99 -46.52
CA HIS A 40 7.14 3.38 -46.74
C HIS A 40 8.09 3.53 -47.95
N ASP A 41 9.06 2.62 -48.06
CA ASP A 41 10.04 2.55 -49.16
C ASP A 41 9.38 2.23 -50.52
N GLN A 42 8.21 1.55 -50.51
CA GLN A 42 7.41 1.32 -51.73
C GLN A 42 6.54 2.53 -52.12
N SER A 43 6.07 3.34 -51.18
CA SER A 43 5.25 4.54 -51.49
C SER A 43 6.07 5.71 -52.01
N GLU A 44 7.34 5.82 -51.64
CA GLU A 44 8.23 6.86 -52.17
C GLU A 44 8.57 6.64 -53.66
N THR A 45 8.62 5.38 -54.12
CA THR A 45 8.80 5.06 -55.56
C THR A 45 7.59 5.38 -56.45
N GLU A 46 6.37 5.49 -55.91
CA GLU A 46 5.17 5.79 -56.71
C GLU A 46 4.86 7.28 -56.83
N THR A 47 5.47 8.14 -56.02
CA THR A 47 5.12 9.58 -55.97
C THR A 47 5.97 10.44 -56.91
N GLN A 48 6.96 9.87 -57.60
CA GLN A 48 7.88 10.58 -58.51
C GLN A 48 7.40 10.72 -59.97
N ILE A 49 6.09 10.62 -60.23
CA ILE A 49 5.49 10.88 -61.55
C ILE A 49 4.24 11.75 -61.38
N THR A 50 4.40 13.07 -61.24
CA THR A 50 3.82 14.09 -62.14
C THR A 50 3.96 15.52 -61.61
N GLN A 51 4.62 16.34 -62.45
CA GLN A 51 4.38 17.76 -62.76
C GLN A 51 4.72 18.90 -61.80
N GLU A 52 5.75 19.63 -62.26
CA GLU A 52 6.05 21.06 -62.17
C GLU A 52 4.81 21.99 -62.02
N ALA A 53 4.81 22.84 -60.99
CA ALA A 53 4.88 24.31 -61.09
C ALA A 53 4.38 25.02 -59.82
N SER A 54 5.27 25.44 -58.89
CA SER A 54 5.26 26.79 -58.27
C SER A 54 6.43 27.01 -57.28
N GLU A 55 7.55 27.49 -57.79
CA GLU A 55 8.86 27.54 -57.10
C GLU A 55 9.03 28.49 -55.88
N ASN A 56 7.99 29.08 -55.30
CA ASN A 56 8.16 29.93 -54.10
C ASN A 56 7.23 29.60 -52.92
N GLN A 57 6.45 28.52 -53.00
CA GLN A 57 5.78 27.90 -51.84
C GLN A 57 6.34 26.50 -51.54
N GLU A 58 6.89 25.80 -52.54
CA GLU A 58 7.49 24.47 -52.39
C GLU A 58 8.78 24.46 -51.56
N THR A 59 9.59 25.52 -51.57
CA THR A 59 10.84 25.55 -50.78
C THR A 59 10.62 25.57 -49.27
N SER A 60 9.54 26.19 -48.79
CA SER A 60 9.17 26.19 -47.35
C SER A 60 8.51 24.87 -46.94
N LEU A 61 7.67 24.30 -47.81
CA LEU A 61 6.98 23.03 -47.56
C LEU A 61 7.92 21.82 -47.70
N MET A 62 8.86 21.83 -48.64
CA MET A 62 9.90 20.80 -48.77
C MET A 62 10.95 20.90 -47.66
N GLN A 63 11.25 22.10 -47.12
CA GLN A 63 12.09 22.23 -45.94
C GLN A 63 11.38 21.69 -44.68
N GLU A 64 10.08 21.97 -44.50
CA GLU A 64 9.28 21.39 -43.41
C GLU A 64 9.07 19.87 -43.53
N ASP A 65 8.88 19.33 -44.75
CA ASP A 65 8.80 17.88 -44.97
C ASP A 65 10.16 17.20 -44.83
N SER A 66 11.26 17.82 -45.27
CA SER A 66 12.62 17.28 -45.09
C SER A 66 13.02 17.26 -43.62
N ALA A 67 12.67 18.29 -42.84
CA ALA A 67 12.93 18.36 -41.40
C ALA A 67 12.11 17.33 -40.63
N LYS A 68 10.82 17.13 -40.98
CA LYS A 68 10.00 16.06 -40.40
C LYS A 68 10.52 14.66 -40.74
N THR A 69 11.08 14.47 -41.94
CA THR A 69 11.67 13.19 -42.37
C THR A 69 13.00 12.92 -41.65
N GLU A 70 13.79 13.97 -41.41
CA GLU A 70 15.06 13.90 -40.66
C GLU A 70 14.82 13.62 -39.17
N ASP A 71 13.81 14.25 -38.55
CA ASP A 71 13.37 13.98 -37.17
C ASP A 71 12.86 12.54 -36.99
N VAL A 72 12.08 12.02 -37.95
CA VAL A 72 11.58 10.62 -37.91
C VAL A 72 12.73 9.62 -38.01
N LYS A 73 13.69 9.86 -38.90
CA LYS A 73 14.86 9.00 -39.05
C LYS A 73 15.76 9.04 -37.81
N GLU A 74 15.95 10.22 -37.22
CA GLU A 74 16.70 10.37 -35.98
C GLU A 74 16.04 9.60 -34.82
N ILE A 75 14.72 9.66 -34.69
CA ILE A 75 13.96 8.87 -33.71
C ILE A 75 14.17 7.38 -33.93
N GLU A 76 14.05 6.90 -35.16
CA GLU A 76 14.21 5.48 -35.51
C GLU A 76 15.63 4.98 -35.25
N ASP A 77 16.64 5.77 -35.62
CA ASP A 77 18.06 5.46 -35.38
C ASP A 77 18.36 5.38 -33.88
N LYS A 78 17.78 6.28 -33.06
CA LYS A 78 17.92 6.25 -31.59
C LYS A 78 17.22 5.06 -30.96
N MET A 79 16.01 4.71 -31.41
CA MET A 79 15.31 3.51 -30.94
C MET A 79 16.06 2.23 -31.33
N LEU A 80 16.63 2.17 -32.54
CA LEU A 80 17.44 1.04 -32.98
C LEU A 80 18.72 0.92 -32.16
N THR A 81 19.42 2.04 -31.94
CA THR A 81 20.62 2.11 -31.09
C THR A 81 20.30 1.62 -29.67
N ALA A 82 19.16 2.03 -29.10
CA ALA A 82 18.73 1.56 -27.80
C ALA A 82 18.51 0.04 -27.76
N LEU A 83 17.91 -0.53 -28.81
CA LEU A 83 17.72 -1.97 -28.93
C LEU A 83 19.04 -2.72 -29.12
N GLU A 84 19.99 -2.17 -29.88
CA GLU A 84 21.33 -2.75 -30.04
C GLU A 84 22.07 -2.82 -28.72
N TYR A 85 21.99 -1.77 -27.89
CA TYR A 85 22.55 -1.78 -26.54
C TYR A 85 21.87 -2.78 -25.60
N LEU A 86 20.55 -3.00 -25.72
CA LEU A 86 19.83 -4.03 -24.96
C LEU A 86 20.14 -5.45 -25.42
N CYS A 87 20.44 -5.65 -26.70
CA CYS A 87 20.58 -6.96 -27.33
C CYS A 87 22.03 -7.40 -27.60
N GLY A 88 23.04 -6.64 -27.17
CA GLY A 88 24.45 -6.95 -27.41
C GLY A 88 24.84 -8.38 -26.98
N GLU A 89 25.59 -9.09 -27.85
CA GLU A 89 26.12 -10.42 -27.53
C GLU A 89 27.45 -10.34 -26.72
N ASP A 90 27.71 -11.34 -25.88
CA ASP A 90 28.96 -11.51 -25.09
C ASP A 90 29.43 -10.29 -24.26
N ASP A 91 28.65 -9.93 -23.22
CA ASP A 91 28.92 -8.87 -22.22
C ASP A 91 28.99 -7.42 -22.78
N SER A 92 28.56 -7.19 -24.04
CA SER A 92 28.51 -5.84 -24.64
C SER A 92 27.18 -5.10 -24.44
N SER A 93 26.23 -5.65 -23.69
CA SER A 93 24.97 -4.97 -23.38
C SER A 93 25.21 -3.80 -22.43
N ASP A 94 24.65 -2.64 -22.75
CA ASP A 94 24.76 -1.44 -21.92
C ASP A 94 23.37 -0.87 -21.67
N ASP A 95 22.72 -1.33 -20.60
CA ASP A 95 21.37 -0.93 -20.25
C ASP A 95 21.27 0.59 -20.03
N ALA A 96 22.33 1.25 -19.54
CA ALA A 96 22.34 2.70 -19.30
C ALA A 96 22.41 3.48 -20.62
N ALA A 97 23.25 3.02 -21.57
CA ALA A 97 23.29 3.59 -22.92
C ALA A 97 21.97 3.34 -23.67
N ALA A 98 21.38 2.15 -23.51
CA ALA A 98 20.06 1.83 -24.04
C ALA A 98 18.98 2.77 -23.49
N PHE A 99 18.96 2.98 -22.17
CA PHE A 99 18.01 3.85 -21.52
C PHE A 99 18.16 5.30 -22.00
N SER A 100 19.40 5.79 -22.11
CA SER A 100 19.68 7.14 -22.63
C SER A 100 19.16 7.31 -24.05
N ALA A 101 19.46 6.37 -24.96
CA ALA A 101 19.01 6.44 -26.34
C ALA A 101 17.48 6.33 -26.47
N MET A 102 16.84 5.47 -25.67
CA MET A 102 15.38 5.34 -25.64
C MET A 102 14.71 6.59 -25.09
N LYS A 103 15.28 7.20 -24.05
CA LYS A 103 14.82 8.46 -23.48
C LYS A 103 14.93 9.60 -24.50
N GLU A 104 16.04 9.71 -25.22
CA GLU A 104 16.20 10.71 -26.28
C GLU A 104 15.15 10.54 -27.39
N ALA A 105 14.87 9.30 -27.83
CA ALA A 105 13.81 9.03 -28.79
C ALA A 105 12.41 9.39 -28.25
N ALA A 106 12.18 9.20 -26.95
CA ALA A 106 10.94 9.59 -26.28
C ALA A 106 10.79 11.12 -26.16
N ASP A 107 11.87 11.83 -25.87
CA ASP A 107 11.94 13.29 -25.76
C ASP A 107 11.69 13.97 -27.12
N LEU A 108 12.03 13.30 -28.24
CA LEU A 108 11.66 13.70 -29.61
C LEU A 108 10.18 13.48 -29.95
N GLY A 109 9.38 12.99 -29.00
CA GLY A 109 7.92 12.92 -29.12
C GLY A 109 7.36 11.60 -29.65
N ASN A 110 8.19 10.57 -29.86
CA ASN A 110 7.71 9.28 -30.34
C ASN A 110 6.92 8.52 -29.26
N SER A 111 5.70 8.10 -29.58
CA SER A 111 4.80 7.48 -28.61
C SER A 111 5.19 6.04 -28.25
N ASP A 112 5.86 5.30 -29.14
CA ASP A 112 6.42 3.96 -28.84
C ASP A 112 7.69 4.07 -27.98
N ALA A 113 8.57 5.03 -28.26
CA ALA A 113 9.74 5.30 -27.43
C ALA A 113 9.34 5.73 -26.00
N ARG A 114 8.30 6.58 -25.86
CA ARG A 114 7.72 6.93 -24.55
C ARG A 114 7.20 5.69 -23.81
N TYR A 115 6.52 4.78 -24.49
CA TYR A 115 6.08 3.52 -23.89
C TYR A 115 7.27 2.69 -23.37
N PHE A 116 8.31 2.51 -24.19
CA PHE A 116 9.49 1.73 -23.80
C PHE A 116 10.31 2.42 -22.70
N ALA A 117 10.47 3.74 -22.74
CA ALA A 117 11.11 4.49 -21.66
C ALA A 117 10.34 4.35 -20.33
N GLY A 118 9.00 4.39 -20.38
CA GLY A 118 8.14 4.13 -19.22
C GLY A 118 8.33 2.73 -18.64
N GLU A 119 8.43 1.70 -19.48
CA GLU A 119 8.75 0.33 -19.05
C GLU A 119 10.14 0.23 -18.42
N MET A 120 11.15 0.88 -19.01
CA MET A 120 12.51 0.90 -18.47
C MET A 120 12.57 1.57 -17.10
N TYR A 121 11.81 2.65 -16.89
CA TYR A 121 11.65 3.26 -15.57
C TYR A 121 10.88 2.36 -14.59
N LEU A 122 9.81 1.69 -15.03
CA LEU A 122 9.03 0.82 -14.14
C LEU A 122 9.84 -0.39 -13.66
N GLN A 123 10.72 -0.92 -14.52
CA GLN A 123 11.53 -2.11 -14.26
C GLN A 123 12.96 -1.79 -13.75
N GLY A 124 13.40 -0.53 -13.81
CA GLY A 124 14.76 -0.12 -13.45
C GLY A 124 15.82 -0.65 -14.42
N ILE A 125 15.53 -0.69 -15.71
CA ILE A 125 16.47 -1.13 -16.75
C ILE A 125 17.28 0.10 -17.20
N GLY A 126 18.59 0.10 -16.93
CA GLY A 126 19.48 1.21 -17.31
C GLY A 126 19.33 2.48 -16.48
N THR A 127 18.39 2.49 -15.54
CA THR A 127 18.08 3.58 -14.62
C THR A 127 17.58 3.01 -13.29
N ALA A 128 17.47 3.84 -12.25
CA ALA A 128 16.76 3.44 -11.03
C ALA A 128 15.27 3.26 -11.36
N ALA A 129 14.63 2.27 -10.73
CA ALA A 129 13.20 2.09 -10.89
C ALA A 129 12.46 3.32 -10.34
N ASP A 130 11.60 3.92 -11.17
CA ASP A 130 10.87 5.14 -10.86
C ASP A 130 9.47 5.06 -11.46
N ARG A 131 8.50 4.75 -10.58
CA ARG A 131 7.11 4.56 -10.97
C ARG A 131 6.44 5.86 -11.43
N ASP A 132 6.88 6.99 -10.89
CA ASP A 132 6.27 8.29 -11.15
C ASP A 132 6.76 8.84 -12.49
N ALA A 133 8.06 8.68 -12.77
CA ALA A 133 8.61 8.88 -14.11
C ALA A 133 7.92 7.97 -15.13
N ALA A 134 7.76 6.67 -14.83
CA ALA A 134 7.05 5.75 -15.71
C ALA A 134 5.61 6.22 -16.00
N ALA A 135 4.88 6.69 -15.00
CA ALA A 135 3.52 7.20 -15.17
C ALA A 135 3.45 8.44 -16.08
N ALA A 136 4.42 9.35 -16.00
CA ALA A 136 4.52 10.49 -16.90
C ALA A 136 4.71 10.05 -18.37
N TYR A 137 5.65 9.13 -18.61
CA TYR A 137 5.90 8.57 -19.94
C TYR A 137 4.70 7.82 -20.50
N PHE A 138 4.01 7.01 -19.69
CA PHE A 138 2.80 6.32 -20.14
C PHE A 138 1.62 7.27 -20.38
N LYS A 139 1.47 8.32 -19.56
CA LYS A 139 0.45 9.37 -19.77
C LYS A 139 0.64 10.04 -21.12
N GLU A 140 1.87 10.43 -21.46
CA GLU A 140 2.19 11.03 -22.76
C GLU A 140 1.99 10.03 -23.92
N ALA A 141 2.35 8.76 -23.74
CA ALA A 141 2.11 7.73 -24.74
C ALA A 141 0.60 7.52 -25.00
N VAL A 142 -0.23 7.54 -23.95
CA VAL A 142 -1.70 7.47 -24.05
C VAL A 142 -2.28 8.72 -24.72
N GLN A 143 -1.78 9.92 -24.40
CA GLN A 143 -2.19 11.17 -25.07
C GLN A 143 -1.91 11.14 -26.58
N ASN A 144 -0.92 10.38 -27.01
CA ASN A 144 -0.58 10.13 -28.42
C ASN A 144 -1.13 8.79 -28.95
N ASN A 145 -2.17 8.26 -28.29
CA ASN A 145 -2.93 7.07 -28.68
C ASN A 145 -2.10 5.78 -28.84
N ASN A 146 -1.04 5.60 -28.04
CA ASN A 146 -0.30 4.35 -28.01
C ASN A 146 -1.12 3.26 -27.29
N GLY A 147 -1.63 2.30 -28.07
CA GLY A 147 -2.43 1.16 -27.60
C GLY A 147 -1.80 0.37 -26.45
N LYS A 148 -0.46 0.22 -26.44
CA LYS A 148 0.27 -0.58 -25.45
C LYS A 148 0.33 0.07 -24.07
N ALA A 149 0.21 1.41 -24.02
CA ALA A 149 0.34 2.18 -22.79
C ALA A 149 -0.97 2.27 -21.98
N PHE A 150 -2.13 2.03 -22.62
CA PHE A 150 -3.44 2.23 -21.98
C PHE A 150 -3.62 1.38 -20.73
N SER A 151 -3.36 0.07 -20.78
CA SER A 151 -3.59 -0.80 -19.61
C SER A 151 -2.57 -0.59 -18.49
N ILE A 152 -1.33 -0.22 -18.82
CA ILE A 152 -0.29 0.05 -17.83
C ILE A 152 -0.53 1.38 -17.14
N TYR A 153 -0.87 2.43 -17.90
CA TYR A 153 -1.27 3.71 -17.32
C TYR A 153 -2.56 3.60 -16.51
N ALA A 154 -3.55 2.83 -16.98
CA ALA A 154 -4.76 2.54 -16.23
C ALA A 154 -4.47 1.87 -14.89
N LYS A 155 -3.56 0.88 -14.86
CA LYS A 155 -3.09 0.24 -13.62
C LYS A 155 -2.43 1.25 -12.70
N LEU A 156 -1.62 2.18 -13.22
CA LEU A 156 -1.01 3.24 -12.41
C LEU A 156 -2.07 4.21 -11.86
N CYS A 157 -3.07 4.63 -12.64
CA CYS A 157 -4.22 5.41 -12.15
C CYS A 157 -5.03 4.65 -11.10
N PHE A 158 -5.18 3.33 -11.25
CA PHE A 158 -5.91 2.47 -10.32
C PHE A 158 -5.16 2.26 -9.00
N THR A 159 -3.84 2.07 -9.06
CA THR A 159 -2.98 1.76 -7.91
C THR A 159 -2.30 2.99 -7.31
N GLY A 160 -2.41 4.14 -7.96
CA GLY A 160 -1.88 5.45 -7.55
C GLY A 160 -0.41 5.69 -7.93
N TYR A 161 -0.07 6.90 -8.41
CA TYR A 161 1.30 7.38 -8.69
C TYR A 161 1.42 8.88 -8.37
N GLN A 162 2.60 9.50 -8.37
CA GLN A 162 2.77 10.94 -8.18
C GLN A 162 2.95 11.65 -9.53
N GLU A 163 2.15 12.67 -9.82
CA GLU A 163 2.34 13.48 -11.04
C GLU A 163 3.50 14.46 -10.85
N VAL A 164 4.35 14.63 -11.87
CA VAL A 164 5.45 15.61 -11.84
C VAL A 164 4.96 17.05 -11.58
N SER A 165 3.75 17.39 -12.05
CA SER A 165 3.10 18.69 -11.80
C SER A 165 2.56 18.86 -10.38
N ASN A 166 2.41 17.77 -9.62
CA ASN A 166 1.98 17.79 -8.23
C ASN A 166 2.55 16.58 -7.48
N PRO A 167 3.87 16.55 -7.21
CA PRO A 167 4.56 15.39 -6.66
C PRO A 167 4.11 15.06 -5.23
N SER A 168 3.44 16.01 -4.56
CA SER A 168 2.81 15.87 -3.25
C SER A 168 1.47 15.12 -3.26
N ARG A 169 0.85 14.89 -4.42
CA ARG A 169 -0.43 14.17 -4.52
C ARG A 169 -0.22 12.79 -5.13
N ARG A 170 -0.54 11.73 -4.36
CA ARG A 170 -0.76 10.41 -4.95
C ARG A 170 -2.04 10.45 -5.79
N TYR A 171 -1.86 10.52 -7.10
CA TYR A 171 -2.90 10.47 -8.10
C TYR A 171 -3.43 9.05 -8.23
N GLN A 172 -4.52 8.76 -7.53
CA GLN A 172 -5.36 7.59 -7.75
C GLN A 172 -6.70 8.07 -8.29
N ASP A 173 -7.07 7.55 -9.45
CA ASP A 173 -8.26 7.98 -10.18
C ASP A 173 -8.93 6.75 -10.79
N PHE A 174 -9.93 6.24 -10.07
CA PHE A 174 -10.67 5.06 -10.49
C PHE A 174 -11.51 5.34 -11.73
N GLU A 175 -12.05 6.54 -11.91
CA GLU A 175 -12.78 6.88 -13.14
C GLU A 175 -11.84 6.89 -14.34
N LYS A 176 -10.67 7.51 -14.19
CA LYS A 176 -9.67 7.53 -15.25
C LYS A 176 -9.13 6.15 -15.55
N ALA A 177 -8.89 5.33 -14.52
CA ALA A 177 -8.52 3.93 -14.70
C ALA A 177 -9.59 3.16 -15.49
N ARG A 178 -10.88 3.34 -15.14
CA ARG A 178 -12.00 2.70 -15.84
C ARG A 178 -12.07 3.09 -17.31
N GLU A 179 -11.97 4.38 -17.62
CA GLU A 179 -11.95 4.88 -19.00
C GLU A 179 -10.84 4.22 -19.83
N LEU A 180 -9.63 4.19 -19.27
CA LEU A 180 -8.46 3.66 -19.96
C LEU A 180 -8.52 2.13 -20.09
N PHE A 181 -9.02 1.44 -19.07
CA PHE A 181 -9.26 -0.01 -19.15
C PHE A 181 -10.33 -0.35 -20.18
N LEU A 182 -11.40 0.44 -20.33
CA LEU A 182 -12.41 0.24 -21.39
C LEU A 182 -11.79 0.34 -22.78
N ILE A 183 -10.89 1.31 -23.00
CA ILE A 183 -10.20 1.46 -24.29
C ILE A 183 -9.27 0.27 -24.55
N ALA A 184 -8.49 -0.16 -23.55
CA ALA A 184 -7.59 -1.32 -23.69
C ALA A 184 -8.36 -2.63 -23.90
N GLU A 185 -9.48 -2.81 -23.21
CA GLU A 185 -10.35 -3.97 -23.33
C GLU A 185 -10.99 -4.05 -24.73
N GLN A 186 -11.44 -2.93 -25.30
CA GLN A 186 -11.95 -2.87 -26.68
C GLN A 186 -10.88 -3.24 -27.71
N ALA A 187 -9.60 -3.01 -27.38
CA ALA A 187 -8.45 -3.42 -28.19
C ALA A 187 -8.05 -4.89 -27.96
N GLY A 188 -8.75 -5.64 -27.10
CA GLY A 188 -8.52 -7.05 -26.84
C GLY A 188 -7.59 -7.37 -25.66
N ASP A 189 -7.28 -6.39 -24.79
CA ASP A 189 -6.44 -6.62 -23.61
C ASP A 189 -7.21 -7.39 -22.52
N ALA A 190 -6.82 -8.66 -22.32
CA ALA A 190 -7.40 -9.55 -21.32
C ALA A 190 -7.18 -9.09 -19.86
N GLN A 191 -6.06 -8.41 -19.58
CA GLN A 191 -5.76 -7.87 -18.26
C GLN A 191 -6.60 -6.62 -17.95
N ALA A 192 -6.94 -5.84 -18.97
CA ALA A 192 -7.88 -4.73 -18.84
C ALA A 192 -9.32 -5.20 -18.61
N ALA A 193 -9.76 -6.24 -19.33
CA ALA A 193 -11.04 -6.90 -19.07
C ALA A 193 -11.12 -7.42 -17.62
N TYR A 194 -10.07 -8.08 -17.15
CA TYR A 194 -9.97 -8.53 -15.76
C TYR A 194 -10.11 -7.39 -14.75
N ALA A 195 -9.37 -6.29 -14.95
CA ALA A 195 -9.44 -5.12 -14.07
C ALA A 195 -10.84 -4.48 -14.04
N LEU A 196 -11.52 -4.38 -15.18
CA LEU A 196 -12.92 -3.92 -15.25
C LEU A 196 -13.85 -4.86 -14.47
N GLY A 197 -13.65 -6.17 -14.58
CA GLY A 197 -14.38 -7.16 -13.80
C GLY A 197 -14.25 -6.90 -12.30
N VAL A 198 -13.03 -6.65 -11.80
CA VAL A 198 -12.77 -6.29 -10.39
C VAL A 198 -13.47 -4.98 -10.01
N MET A 199 -13.44 -3.97 -10.88
CA MET A 199 -14.08 -2.67 -10.63
C MET A 199 -15.60 -2.78 -10.52
N TYR A 200 -16.25 -3.55 -11.41
CA TYR A 200 -17.69 -3.82 -11.34
C TYR A 200 -18.06 -4.79 -10.22
N PHE A 201 -17.16 -5.69 -9.83
CA PHE A 201 -17.39 -6.60 -8.71
C PHE A 201 -17.40 -5.83 -7.37
N TYR A 202 -16.42 -4.97 -7.14
CA TYR A 202 -16.29 -4.19 -5.89
C TYR A 202 -16.96 -2.81 -5.95
N GLY A 203 -17.58 -2.45 -7.08
CA GLY A 203 -18.18 -1.14 -7.27
C GLY A 203 -17.20 0.03 -7.17
N MET A 204 -15.97 -0.11 -7.63
CA MET A 204 -14.99 0.98 -7.62
C MET A 204 -15.34 1.99 -8.71
N CYS A 205 -15.76 3.21 -8.32
CA CYS A 205 -16.29 4.30 -9.16
C CYS A 205 -17.59 4.02 -9.95
N VAL A 206 -18.05 2.77 -10.00
CA VAL A 206 -19.34 2.36 -10.57
C VAL A 206 -20.16 1.62 -9.53
N ALA A 207 -21.48 1.56 -9.68
CA ALA A 207 -22.27 0.67 -8.83
C ALA A 207 -21.83 -0.79 -9.07
N PRO A 208 -21.74 -1.63 -8.02
CA PRO A 208 -21.51 -3.05 -8.23
C PRO A 208 -22.52 -3.65 -9.21
N ASP A 209 -22.04 -4.37 -10.20
CA ASP A 209 -22.86 -5.12 -11.14
C ASP A 209 -22.17 -6.45 -11.44
N TYR A 210 -22.65 -7.50 -10.80
CA TYR A 210 -22.02 -8.82 -10.86
C TYR A 210 -22.22 -9.50 -12.22
N ASN A 211 -23.28 -9.15 -12.96
CA ASN A 211 -23.48 -9.66 -14.31
C ASN A 211 -22.45 -9.05 -15.26
N ILE A 212 -22.20 -7.74 -15.13
CA ILE A 212 -21.16 -7.05 -15.88
C ILE A 212 -19.77 -7.54 -15.45
N ALA A 213 -19.52 -7.72 -14.15
CA ALA A 213 -18.26 -8.25 -13.64
C ALA A 213 -17.97 -9.66 -14.17
N HIS A 214 -18.96 -10.56 -14.12
CA HIS A 214 -18.85 -11.89 -14.71
C HIS A 214 -18.58 -11.83 -16.20
N ALA A 215 -19.29 -11.01 -16.97
CA ALA A 215 -19.04 -10.87 -18.40
C ALA A 215 -17.59 -10.44 -18.69
N TYR A 216 -17.02 -9.54 -17.89
CA TYR A 216 -15.63 -9.12 -17.99
C TYR A 216 -14.64 -10.22 -17.56
N PHE A 217 -14.93 -10.97 -16.50
CA PHE A 217 -14.08 -12.10 -16.09
C PHE A 217 -14.09 -13.23 -17.10
N SER A 218 -15.26 -13.65 -17.61
CA SER A 218 -15.35 -14.65 -18.69
C SER A 218 -14.56 -14.21 -19.92
N LYS A 219 -14.74 -12.96 -20.35
CA LYS A 219 -14.00 -12.42 -21.51
C LYS A 219 -12.49 -12.36 -21.27
N ALA A 220 -12.05 -12.05 -20.05
CA ALA A 220 -10.64 -12.07 -19.69
C ALA A 220 -10.06 -13.49 -19.68
N ALA A 221 -10.81 -14.46 -19.14
CA ALA A 221 -10.42 -15.87 -19.10
C ALA A 221 -10.34 -16.49 -20.51
N GLU A 222 -11.32 -16.21 -21.37
CA GLU A 222 -11.31 -16.61 -22.79
C GLU A 222 -10.09 -16.09 -23.55
N ASN A 223 -9.61 -14.90 -23.18
CA ASN A 223 -8.41 -14.28 -23.77
C ASN A 223 -7.11 -14.60 -23.00
N GLY A 224 -7.13 -15.61 -22.11
CA GLY A 224 -5.93 -16.18 -21.49
C GLY A 224 -5.47 -15.54 -20.18
N CYS A 225 -6.30 -14.73 -19.52
CA CYS A 225 -6.01 -14.21 -18.17
C CYS A 225 -6.28 -15.30 -17.13
N ALA A 226 -5.23 -15.85 -16.52
CA ALA A 226 -5.35 -16.95 -15.56
C ALA A 226 -6.05 -16.50 -14.25
N GLU A 227 -5.80 -15.27 -13.82
CA GLU A 227 -6.44 -14.66 -12.65
C GLU A 227 -7.96 -14.57 -12.84
N ALA A 228 -8.43 -14.31 -14.06
CA ALA A 228 -9.85 -14.14 -14.34
C ALA A 228 -10.68 -15.41 -14.10
N VAL A 229 -10.09 -16.61 -14.26
CA VAL A 229 -10.78 -17.89 -14.00
C VAL A 229 -11.20 -18.00 -12.53
N PHE A 230 -10.31 -17.62 -11.61
CA PHE A 230 -10.61 -17.59 -10.18
C PHE A 230 -11.75 -16.60 -9.87
N TRP A 231 -11.74 -15.42 -10.52
CA TRP A 231 -12.75 -14.40 -10.27
C TRP A 231 -14.10 -14.68 -10.93
N GLU A 232 -14.10 -15.38 -12.06
CA GLU A 232 -15.30 -15.92 -12.70
C GLU A 232 -16.03 -16.90 -11.76
N GLU A 233 -15.29 -17.82 -11.14
CA GLU A 233 -15.85 -18.71 -10.11
C GLU A 233 -16.34 -17.94 -8.88
N LYS A 234 -15.58 -16.93 -8.45
CA LYS A 234 -15.90 -16.11 -7.27
C LYS A 234 -17.15 -15.24 -7.47
N VAL A 235 -17.43 -14.77 -8.69
CA VAL A 235 -18.60 -13.93 -8.97
C VAL A 235 -19.89 -14.73 -9.20
N GLN A 236 -19.77 -16.02 -9.53
CA GLN A 236 -20.89 -16.89 -9.85
C GLN A 236 -22.03 -16.91 -8.81
N PRO A 237 -21.76 -16.94 -7.48
CA PRO A 237 -22.81 -16.89 -6.47
C PRO A 237 -23.66 -15.60 -6.51
N TYR A 238 -23.03 -14.47 -6.87
CA TYR A 238 -23.66 -13.15 -6.93
C TYR A 238 -24.47 -12.94 -8.22
N VAL A 239 -24.09 -13.62 -9.30
CA VAL A 239 -24.86 -13.65 -10.56
C VAL A 239 -26.10 -14.52 -10.43
N THR A 240 -25.96 -15.69 -9.78
CA THR A 240 -27.02 -16.71 -9.71
C THR A 240 -28.09 -16.42 -8.66
N ASN A 241 -27.76 -15.62 -7.64
CA ASN A 241 -28.71 -15.17 -6.64
C ASN A 241 -28.57 -13.64 -6.40
N PRO A 242 -29.45 -12.82 -7.02
CA PRO A 242 -29.41 -11.36 -6.92
C PRO A 242 -29.62 -10.79 -5.51
N GLU A 243 -30.12 -11.60 -4.56
CA GLU A 243 -30.25 -11.22 -3.15
C GLU A 243 -28.94 -11.43 -2.35
N THR A 244 -27.92 -12.04 -2.97
CA THR A 244 -26.59 -12.18 -2.40
C THR A 244 -25.88 -10.84 -2.50
N GLU A 245 -25.89 -10.06 -1.43
CA GLU A 245 -25.01 -8.88 -1.31
C GLU A 245 -23.59 -9.34 -0.95
N LEU A 246 -22.57 -8.65 -1.49
CA LEU A 246 -21.23 -8.74 -0.92
C LEU A 246 -21.33 -8.42 0.58
N PRO A 247 -20.72 -9.21 1.48
CA PRO A 247 -20.74 -8.89 2.89
C PRO A 247 -20.23 -7.46 3.08
N LYS A 248 -20.98 -6.62 3.80
CA LYS A 248 -20.72 -5.17 3.95
C LYS A 248 -19.32 -4.86 4.52
N SER A 249 -18.60 -5.86 5.04
CA SER A 249 -17.19 -5.78 5.44
C SER A 249 -16.19 -5.75 4.28
N SER A 250 -16.57 -6.22 3.09
CA SER A 250 -15.69 -6.34 1.91
C SER A 250 -15.81 -5.16 0.93
N LEU A 251 -16.61 -4.15 1.28
CA LEU A 251 -17.01 -3.07 0.38
C LEU A 251 -17.21 -1.76 1.16
N SER A 252 -16.13 -1.10 1.57
CA SER A 252 -16.22 0.32 1.93
C SER A 252 -16.09 1.18 0.67
N MET A 253 -17.11 1.17 -0.20
CA MET A 253 -17.33 2.34 -1.04
C MET A 253 -17.66 3.52 -0.11
N PRO A 254 -17.10 4.72 -0.35
CA PRO A 254 -17.50 5.91 0.39
C PRO A 254 -19.01 6.12 0.28
N ASP A 255 -19.60 6.37 1.46
CA ASP A 255 -21.01 6.59 1.71
C ASP A 255 -21.63 7.53 0.67
N ARG A 256 -22.86 7.23 0.25
CA ARG A 256 -23.65 7.94 -0.77
C ARG A 256 -24.14 9.32 -0.31
N ARG A 257 -23.44 9.94 0.65
CA ARG A 257 -23.66 11.30 1.17
C ARG A 257 -22.86 12.38 0.42
N VAL A 258 -22.27 12.07 -0.74
CA VAL A 258 -21.48 13.00 -1.56
C VAL A 258 -22.34 13.98 -2.40
N TYR A 259 -23.56 14.30 -1.98
CA TYR A 259 -24.37 15.32 -2.65
C TYR A 259 -25.04 16.26 -1.66
N GLU A 260 -24.27 16.76 -0.69
CA GLU A 260 -24.59 18.00 0.03
C GLU A 260 -23.37 18.46 0.84
N ASN A 261 -22.33 19.00 0.17
CA ASN A 261 -21.49 20.06 0.75
C ASN A 261 -20.43 20.57 -0.26
N GLU A 262 -20.84 21.43 -1.20
CA GLU A 262 -19.87 22.28 -1.94
C GLU A 262 -18.96 23.08 -0.98
N LYS A 263 -19.45 23.34 0.23
CA LYS A 263 -18.72 24.01 1.30
C LYS A 263 -17.62 23.12 1.90
N LEU A 264 -17.87 21.82 2.05
CA LEU A 264 -16.90 20.84 2.52
C LEU A 264 -15.78 20.65 1.52
N ASP A 265 -16.13 20.40 0.26
CA ASP A 265 -15.13 20.22 -0.80
C ASP A 265 -14.26 21.48 -0.91
N SER A 266 -14.85 22.67 -0.79
CA SER A 266 -14.07 23.92 -0.76
C SER A 266 -13.14 24.02 0.45
N LEU A 267 -13.55 23.52 1.62
CA LEU A 267 -12.75 23.55 2.85
C LEU A 267 -11.64 22.50 2.80
N VAL A 268 -11.93 21.25 2.42
CA VAL A 268 -10.93 20.18 2.25
C VAL A 268 -9.91 20.56 1.17
N VAL A 269 -10.35 21.17 0.07
CA VAL A 269 -9.44 21.71 -0.97
C VAL A 269 -8.60 22.85 -0.42
N LYS A 270 -9.18 23.77 0.36
CA LYS A 270 -8.45 24.87 1.00
C LYS A 270 -7.42 24.35 2.01
N TYR A 271 -7.80 23.41 2.87
CA TYR A 271 -6.92 22.76 3.84
C TYR A 271 -5.79 22.00 3.16
N SER A 272 -6.11 21.22 2.12
CA SER A 272 -5.12 20.49 1.32
C SER A 272 -4.16 21.46 0.64
N ALA A 273 -4.65 22.55 0.04
CA ALA A 273 -3.82 23.58 -0.57
C ALA A 273 -2.89 24.25 0.46
N LEU A 274 -3.39 24.56 1.64
CA LEU A 274 -2.61 25.13 2.75
C LEU A 274 -1.49 24.19 3.21
N ILE A 275 -1.82 22.91 3.41
CA ILE A 275 -0.87 21.86 3.76
C ILE A 275 0.22 21.73 2.70
N HIS A 276 -0.11 21.87 1.41
CA HIS A 276 0.85 21.71 0.31
C HIS A 276 1.70 22.96 0.07
N GLN A 277 1.15 24.15 0.31
CA GLN A 277 1.83 25.43 0.10
C GLN A 277 2.68 25.87 1.29
N SER A 278 2.36 25.39 2.49
CA SER A 278 3.11 25.79 3.68
C SER A 278 4.50 25.15 3.72
N GLU A 279 5.51 25.99 3.71
CA GLU A 279 6.91 25.60 3.96
C GLU A 279 7.22 25.55 5.47
N ASN A 280 6.32 26.06 6.32
CA ASN A 280 6.50 26.20 7.77
C ASN A 280 5.33 25.60 8.57
N ASP A 281 5.61 24.56 9.35
CA ASP A 281 4.57 23.86 10.12
C ASP A 281 3.99 24.73 11.25
N GLU A 282 4.72 25.69 11.82
CA GLU A 282 4.14 26.63 12.81
C GLU A 282 3.09 27.55 12.18
N GLU A 283 3.35 28.02 10.95
CA GLU A 283 2.42 28.89 10.21
C GLU A 283 1.20 28.11 9.73
N LEU A 284 1.41 26.88 9.22
CA LEU A 284 0.32 25.95 8.89
C LEU A 284 -0.56 25.70 10.10
N MET A 285 0.04 25.42 11.26
CA MET A 285 -0.69 25.13 12.49
C MET A 285 -1.45 26.35 13.02
N GLN A 286 -0.89 27.55 12.94
CA GLN A 286 -1.62 28.78 13.27
C GLN A 286 -2.82 29.00 12.35
N GLU A 287 -2.68 28.69 11.05
CA GLU A 287 -3.77 28.85 10.11
C GLU A 287 -4.87 27.79 10.31
N LEU A 288 -4.49 26.52 10.53
CA LEU A 288 -5.41 25.44 10.92
C LEU A 288 -6.17 25.80 12.21
N GLU A 289 -5.46 26.29 13.23
CA GLU A 289 -6.05 26.72 14.51
C GLU A 289 -7.01 27.91 14.33
N SER A 290 -6.72 28.85 13.43
CA SER A 290 -7.60 29.99 13.13
C SER A 290 -8.93 29.56 12.50
N MET A 291 -9.01 28.35 11.96
CA MET A 291 -10.17 27.80 11.27
C MET A 291 -10.99 26.81 12.12
N LYS A 292 -10.66 26.64 13.41
CA LYS A 292 -11.29 25.66 14.32
C LYS A 292 -12.79 25.81 14.54
N ASP A 293 -13.34 27.02 14.38
CA ASP A 293 -14.76 27.30 14.62
C ASP A 293 -15.67 26.86 13.43
N LEU A 294 -15.10 26.24 12.39
CA LEU A 294 -15.80 25.80 11.17
C LEU A 294 -16.30 24.33 11.21
N GLU A 295 -16.30 23.66 12.36
CA GLU A 295 -16.63 22.23 12.49
C GLU A 295 -18.03 21.81 12.00
N PRO A 296 -18.20 20.58 11.45
CA PRO A 296 -17.51 19.37 11.92
C PRO A 296 -16.95 18.46 10.81
N GLU A 297 -15.86 18.81 10.13
CA GLU A 297 -15.30 17.94 9.07
C GLU A 297 -13.75 17.87 9.04
N PHE A 298 -13.08 18.08 10.17
CA PHE A 298 -11.68 17.64 10.33
C PHE A 298 -11.55 16.11 10.27
N SER A 299 -12.66 15.38 10.43
CA SER A 299 -12.78 13.93 10.23
C SER A 299 -12.46 13.45 8.81
N ALA A 300 -12.33 14.35 7.83
CA ALA A 300 -11.89 14.02 6.47
C ALA A 300 -10.36 13.92 6.31
N LEU A 301 -9.57 14.53 7.22
CA LEU A 301 -8.11 14.53 7.11
C LEU A 301 -7.53 13.25 7.68
N VAL A 302 -7.03 12.36 6.82
CA VAL A 302 -6.48 11.07 7.27
C VAL A 302 -5.21 11.23 8.15
N VAL A 303 -4.50 12.34 7.98
CA VAL A 303 -3.31 12.71 8.75
C VAL A 303 -3.56 14.02 9.49
N LEU A 304 -3.43 13.98 10.81
CA LEU A 304 -3.41 15.15 11.67
C LEU A 304 -1.97 15.63 11.88
N TYR A 305 -1.75 16.92 11.72
CA TYR A 305 -0.45 17.56 11.92
C TYR A 305 -0.33 17.96 13.39
N GLY A 306 0.58 17.30 14.10
CA GLY A 306 0.94 17.58 15.47
C GLY A 306 2.04 18.63 15.59
N LYS A 307 2.39 18.93 16.83
CA LYS A 307 3.50 19.81 17.18
C LYS A 307 4.82 19.07 16.96
N ASN A 308 5.88 19.81 16.67
CA ASN A 308 7.25 19.29 16.56
C ASN A 308 7.35 18.10 15.59
N ASP A 309 6.73 18.25 14.41
CA ASP A 309 6.77 17.29 13.30
C ASP A 309 6.12 15.91 13.56
N TRP A 310 5.39 15.77 14.67
CA TRP A 310 4.59 14.57 14.90
C TRP A 310 3.38 14.56 13.97
N LEU A 311 3.14 13.43 13.32
CA LEU A 311 1.92 13.18 12.57
C LEU A 311 1.04 12.20 13.32
N PHE A 312 -0.28 12.30 13.23
CA PHE A 312 -1.19 11.33 13.83
C PHE A 312 -2.21 10.82 12.81
N TYR A 313 -2.58 9.56 12.93
CA TYR A 313 -3.56 8.94 12.06
C TYR A 313 -4.96 9.25 12.56
N GLN A 314 -5.90 9.52 11.66
CA GLN A 314 -7.32 9.32 11.96
C GLN A 314 -8.11 8.88 10.74
N ASN A 315 -8.98 7.89 10.91
CA ASN A 315 -9.89 7.47 9.87
C ASN A 315 -11.12 6.82 10.49
N ALA A 316 -12.29 7.43 10.32
CA ALA A 316 -13.54 6.90 10.85
C ALA A 316 -13.92 5.50 10.33
N LYS A 317 -13.33 5.06 9.21
CA LYS A 317 -13.57 3.72 8.62
C LYS A 317 -12.55 2.66 9.05
N ASP A 318 -11.43 3.07 9.62
CA ASP A 318 -10.28 2.20 9.95
C ASP A 318 -9.81 2.44 11.38
N GLY A 319 -10.76 2.36 12.31
CA GLY A 319 -10.52 2.67 13.72
C GLY A 319 -10.49 4.18 13.95
N ASN A 320 -11.53 4.71 14.59
CA ASN A 320 -11.66 6.14 14.83
C ASN A 320 -10.79 6.59 16.02
N THR A 321 -9.47 6.64 15.78
CA THR A 321 -8.43 7.08 16.73
C THR A 321 -8.71 8.46 17.32
N TYR A 322 -9.28 9.37 16.54
CA TYR A 322 -9.70 10.69 16.99
C TYR A 322 -10.74 10.62 18.11
N GLU A 323 -11.81 9.86 17.90
CA GLU A 323 -12.85 9.65 18.93
C GLU A 323 -12.31 8.89 20.14
N ASP A 324 -11.42 7.90 19.92
CA ASP A 324 -10.76 7.17 21.01
C ASP A 324 -9.94 8.11 21.92
N TYR A 325 -9.26 9.09 21.31
CA TYR A 325 -8.39 10.06 21.98
C TYR A 325 -9.14 11.17 22.71
N ILE A 326 -10.21 11.73 22.12
CA ILE A 326 -11.01 12.79 22.76
C ILE A 326 -11.49 12.33 24.13
N GLY A 327 -11.78 11.04 24.27
CA GLY A 327 -12.23 10.47 25.53
C GLY A 327 -13.65 10.88 25.88
N ASN A 328 -14.52 11.10 24.87
CA ASN A 328 -15.91 11.42 25.12
C ASN A 328 -16.64 10.20 25.73
N PRO A 329 -17.15 10.27 26.98
CA PRO A 329 -17.80 9.15 27.63
C PRO A 329 -19.06 8.65 26.90
N GLU A 330 -19.71 9.49 26.08
CA GLU A 330 -20.85 9.08 25.26
C GLU A 330 -20.47 8.09 24.14
N LYS A 331 -19.17 8.02 23.80
CA LYS A 331 -18.61 7.11 22.80
C LYS A 331 -17.98 5.87 23.42
N TYR A 332 -17.94 5.77 24.74
CA TYR A 332 -17.41 4.58 25.39
C TYR A 332 -18.28 3.37 25.12
N PHE A 333 -17.70 2.18 25.25
CA PHE A 333 -18.46 0.94 25.20
C PHE A 333 -19.52 0.94 26.30
N SER A 334 -20.77 0.72 25.90
CA SER A 334 -21.84 0.47 26.85
C SER A 334 -21.53 -0.79 27.67
N LEU A 335 -22.12 -0.92 28.87
CA LEU A 335 -21.92 -2.11 29.70
C LEU A 335 -22.21 -3.41 28.93
N LYS A 336 -23.27 -3.42 28.11
CA LYS A 336 -23.63 -4.55 27.25
C LYS A 336 -22.54 -4.89 26.23
N GLU A 337 -21.91 -3.89 25.62
CA GLU A 337 -20.81 -4.13 24.68
C GLU A 337 -19.57 -4.66 25.40
N LYS A 338 -19.27 -4.13 26.59
CA LYS A 338 -18.16 -4.63 27.41
C LYS A 338 -18.38 -6.08 27.84
N GLU A 339 -19.59 -6.42 28.27
CA GLU A 339 -20.00 -7.80 28.58
C GLU A 339 -19.86 -8.71 27.35
N ASN A 340 -20.31 -8.26 26.17
CA ASN A 340 -20.15 -9.03 24.94
C ASN A 340 -18.68 -9.27 24.57
N ILE A 341 -17.82 -8.25 24.67
CA ILE A 341 -16.37 -8.40 24.44
C ILE A 341 -15.77 -9.41 25.42
N LYS A 342 -16.12 -9.28 26.71
CA LYS A 342 -15.67 -10.18 27.77
C LYS A 342 -16.07 -11.63 27.47
N ASP A 343 -17.34 -11.87 27.19
CA ASP A 343 -17.87 -13.21 26.90
C ASP A 343 -17.22 -13.82 25.65
N ASN A 344 -16.94 -13.00 24.63
CA ASN A 344 -16.22 -13.44 23.43
C ASN A 344 -14.78 -13.87 23.76
N LEU A 345 -14.03 -13.07 24.52
CA LEU A 345 -12.66 -13.42 24.91
C LEU A 345 -12.63 -14.70 25.77
N GLU A 346 -13.57 -14.87 26.70
CA GLU A 346 -13.70 -16.08 27.53
C GLU A 346 -14.04 -17.30 26.68
N LYS A 347 -14.94 -17.17 25.71
CA LYS A 347 -15.26 -18.22 24.73
C LYS A 347 -14.01 -18.64 23.95
N GLN A 348 -13.17 -17.70 23.54
CA GLN A 348 -11.97 -17.97 22.75
C GLN A 348 -10.88 -18.63 23.60
N GLN A 349 -10.66 -18.14 24.82
CA GLN A 349 -9.78 -18.82 25.79
C GLN A 349 -10.26 -20.26 26.07
N ALA A 350 -11.57 -20.48 26.23
CA ALA A 350 -12.12 -21.81 26.43
C ALA A 350 -11.91 -22.71 25.20
N ALA A 351 -12.04 -22.19 23.98
CA ALA A 351 -11.79 -22.92 22.74
C ALA A 351 -10.31 -23.35 22.60
N VAL A 352 -9.38 -22.46 22.99
CA VAL A 352 -7.94 -22.78 23.08
C VAL A 352 -7.71 -23.91 24.07
N ARG A 353 -8.23 -23.78 25.31
CA ARG A 353 -8.06 -24.78 26.37
C ARG A 353 -8.73 -26.12 26.05
N ALA A 354 -9.80 -26.13 25.25
CA ALA A 354 -10.43 -27.36 24.81
C ALA A 354 -9.52 -28.19 23.88
N GLN A 355 -8.70 -27.54 23.06
CA GLN A 355 -7.78 -28.20 22.13
C GLN A 355 -6.38 -28.37 22.73
N LYS A 356 -5.94 -27.41 23.54
CA LYS A 356 -4.62 -27.33 24.18
C LYS A 356 -4.81 -27.05 25.68
N PRO A 357 -5.08 -28.08 26.52
CA PRO A 357 -5.51 -27.91 27.91
C PRO A 357 -4.60 -27.07 28.82
N ASN A 358 -3.31 -27.00 28.52
CA ASN A 358 -2.33 -26.26 29.29
C ASN A 358 -1.89 -24.95 28.62
N ALA A 359 -2.49 -24.58 27.49
CA ALA A 359 -2.12 -23.37 26.78
C ALA A 359 -2.59 -22.13 27.56
N GLU A 360 -1.67 -21.17 27.70
CA GLU A 360 -1.95 -19.84 28.25
C GLU A 360 -2.53 -18.96 27.14
N PHE A 361 -3.43 -18.04 27.47
CA PHE A 361 -4.10 -17.17 26.49
C PHE A 361 -4.03 -15.73 26.96
N TYR A 362 -3.39 -14.88 26.15
CA TYR A 362 -3.11 -13.49 26.45
C TYR A 362 -3.70 -12.58 25.39
N VAL A 363 -4.28 -11.46 25.81
CA VAL A 363 -4.65 -10.36 24.91
C VAL A 363 -3.72 -9.18 25.20
N VAL A 364 -2.87 -8.84 24.24
CA VAL A 364 -1.95 -7.70 24.32
C VAL A 364 -2.58 -6.53 23.60
N ILE A 365 -2.99 -5.51 24.35
CA ILE A 365 -3.59 -4.30 23.78
C ILE A 365 -2.52 -3.23 23.65
N VAL A 366 -2.33 -2.75 22.41
CA VAL A 366 -1.35 -1.72 22.07
C VAL A 366 -2.04 -0.37 22.04
N PRO A 367 -1.56 0.65 22.77
CA PRO A 367 -2.19 1.96 22.76
C PRO A 367 -2.07 2.65 21.40
N ASN A 368 -2.95 3.61 21.11
CA ASN A 368 -2.73 4.47 19.97
C ASN A 368 -1.60 5.47 20.25
N LYS A 369 -0.99 5.98 19.18
CA LYS A 369 0.14 6.91 19.27
C LYS A 369 -0.23 8.18 20.03
N GLU A 370 -1.41 8.74 19.75
CA GLU A 370 -1.93 9.94 20.41
C GLU A 370 -2.27 9.72 21.89
N SER A 371 -2.57 8.48 22.32
CA SER A 371 -2.74 8.12 23.73
C SER A 371 -1.42 8.12 24.51
N VAL A 372 -0.28 7.96 23.84
CA VAL A 372 1.07 7.96 24.44
C VAL A 372 1.73 9.33 24.33
N TYR A 373 1.56 10.00 23.18
CA TYR A 373 2.23 11.24 22.80
C TYR A 373 1.25 12.43 22.66
N SER A 374 0.33 12.54 23.61
CA SER A 374 -0.74 13.56 23.64
C SER A 374 -0.20 15.00 23.66
N GLU A 375 0.98 15.23 24.21
CA GLU A 375 1.67 16.53 24.24
C GLU A 375 1.92 17.11 22.84
N TYR A 376 2.11 16.23 21.85
CA TYR A 376 2.35 16.60 20.45
C TYR A 376 1.07 16.66 19.62
N MET A 377 -0.09 16.32 20.19
CA MET A 377 -1.36 16.51 19.48
C MET A 377 -1.62 18.00 19.18
N PRO A 378 -2.24 18.30 18.03
CA PRO A 378 -2.64 19.66 17.66
C PRO A 378 -3.55 20.30 18.72
N SER A 379 -3.37 21.60 18.97
CA SER A 379 -4.15 22.35 19.97
C SER A 379 -5.65 22.47 19.65
N TYR A 380 -6.01 22.39 18.36
CA TYR A 380 -7.40 22.42 17.94
C TYR A 380 -8.16 21.12 18.26
N VAL A 381 -7.46 20.02 18.54
CA VAL A 381 -8.07 18.78 19.02
C VAL A 381 -8.24 18.86 20.52
N GLN A 382 -9.45 19.20 20.95
CA GLN A 382 -9.78 19.36 22.37
C GLN A 382 -10.27 18.05 22.96
N ARG A 383 -9.60 17.60 24.02
CA ARG A 383 -10.04 16.42 24.78
C ARG A 383 -11.20 16.78 25.70
N VAL A 384 -12.15 15.86 25.81
CA VAL A 384 -13.22 15.88 26.81
C VAL A 384 -12.75 15.21 28.10
N SER A 385 -11.94 14.16 27.99
CA SER A 385 -11.41 13.41 29.13
C SER A 385 -10.00 12.90 28.86
N GLU A 386 -9.20 12.81 29.92
CA GLU A 386 -7.89 12.15 29.88
C GLU A 386 -8.00 10.62 29.75
N LYS A 387 -9.10 10.05 30.25
CA LYS A 387 -9.41 8.63 30.10
C LYS A 387 -9.89 8.37 28.67
N THR A 388 -9.27 7.41 27.99
CA THR A 388 -9.71 6.98 26.64
C THR A 388 -10.80 5.92 26.74
N ARG A 389 -11.47 5.67 25.62
CA ARG A 389 -12.43 4.57 25.49
C ARG A 389 -11.79 3.21 25.83
N THR A 390 -10.54 3.01 25.45
CA THR A 390 -9.82 1.75 25.71
C THR A 390 -9.31 1.65 27.14
N ASP A 391 -8.92 2.75 27.80
CA ASP A 391 -8.64 2.73 29.24
C ASP A 391 -9.86 2.19 30.01
N ASP A 392 -11.05 2.68 29.65
CA ASP A 392 -12.32 2.29 30.28
C ASP A 392 -12.77 0.85 29.98
N LEU A 393 -12.42 0.31 28.82
CA LEU A 393 -12.63 -1.09 28.49
C LEU A 393 -11.61 -2.00 29.18
N ALA A 394 -10.32 -1.65 29.14
CA ALA A 394 -9.24 -2.45 29.71
C ALA A 394 -9.41 -2.60 31.23
N GLU A 395 -9.73 -1.51 31.95
CA GLU A 395 -10.05 -1.55 33.38
C GLU A 395 -11.23 -2.49 33.67
N TYR A 396 -12.27 -2.45 32.84
CA TYR A 396 -13.41 -3.35 32.99
C TYR A 396 -13.01 -4.81 32.77
N LEU A 397 -12.33 -5.14 31.67
CA LEU A 397 -11.95 -6.52 31.37
C LEU A 397 -11.01 -7.08 32.46
N GLN A 398 -9.98 -6.33 32.85
CA GLN A 398 -9.06 -6.74 33.91
C GLN A 398 -9.74 -6.99 35.27
N ALA A 399 -10.88 -6.35 35.53
CA ALA A 399 -11.63 -6.54 36.78
C ALA A 399 -12.73 -7.63 36.69
N ASN A 400 -13.15 -8.04 35.48
CA ASN A 400 -14.36 -8.83 35.27
C ASN A 400 -14.15 -10.14 34.50
N THR A 401 -12.92 -10.48 34.08
CA THR A 401 -12.61 -11.76 33.45
C THR A 401 -11.27 -12.34 33.91
N ASP A 402 -11.14 -13.67 33.82
CA ASP A 402 -9.90 -14.41 34.01
C ASP A 402 -9.03 -14.46 32.74
N VAL A 403 -9.46 -13.83 31.64
CA VAL A 403 -8.62 -13.61 30.46
C VAL A 403 -7.57 -12.55 30.81
N GLU A 404 -6.30 -12.89 30.68
CA GLU A 404 -5.21 -11.99 31.02
C GLU A 404 -5.07 -10.89 29.95
N ILE A 405 -5.49 -9.67 30.32
CA ILE A 405 -5.39 -8.48 29.47
C ILE A 405 -4.11 -7.70 29.79
N ILE A 406 -3.18 -7.70 28.84
CA ILE A 406 -1.90 -7.00 28.90
C ILE A 406 -2.03 -5.69 28.11
N TYR A 407 -2.58 -4.67 28.76
CA TYR A 407 -2.66 -3.33 28.18
C TYR A 407 -1.39 -2.52 28.48
N VAL A 408 -0.59 -2.22 27.46
CA VAL A 408 0.80 -1.78 27.65
C VAL A 408 0.97 -0.27 27.86
N LYS A 409 -0.11 0.53 27.77
CA LYS A 409 -0.06 2.00 27.85
C LYS A 409 0.70 2.53 29.05
N LYS A 410 0.43 2.00 30.25
CA LYS A 410 1.10 2.45 31.47
C LYS A 410 2.62 2.24 31.42
N ALA A 411 3.06 1.11 30.87
CA ALA A 411 4.47 0.79 30.72
C ALA A 411 5.12 1.72 29.68
N MET A 412 4.43 1.99 28.57
CA MET A 412 4.92 2.92 27.55
C MET A 412 5.04 4.35 28.07
N LEU A 413 4.05 4.84 28.82
CA LEU A 413 4.11 6.17 29.46
C LEU A 413 5.27 6.29 30.46
N ALA A 414 5.70 5.19 31.09
CA ALA A 414 6.85 5.20 32.00
C ALA A 414 8.21 5.26 31.27
N GLU A 415 8.27 4.84 30.01
CA GLU A 415 9.51 4.83 29.21
C GLU A 415 9.60 5.96 28.18
N LYS A 416 8.47 6.59 27.80
CA LYS A 416 8.43 7.58 26.72
C LYS A 416 9.33 8.82 26.93
N GLU A 417 9.59 9.17 28.18
CA GLU A 417 10.45 10.31 28.55
C GLU A 417 11.94 10.02 28.33
N LYS A 418 12.33 8.74 28.34
CA LYS A 418 13.71 8.29 28.14
C LYS A 418 13.94 7.80 26.72
N HIS A 419 12.94 7.15 26.14
CA HIS A 419 13.03 6.49 24.86
C HIS A 419 11.85 6.89 23.99
N GLN A 420 12.10 7.27 22.74
CA GLN A 420 11.05 7.39 21.75
C GLN A 420 10.51 6.00 21.42
N LEU A 421 9.21 5.79 21.59
CA LEU A 421 8.55 4.48 21.44
C LEU A 421 7.72 4.36 20.16
N TYR A 422 7.32 5.49 19.56
CA TYR A 422 6.67 5.56 18.26
C TYR A 422 7.49 6.41 17.31
N TYR A 423 7.35 6.13 16.02
CA TYR A 423 7.84 7.00 14.97
C TYR A 423 7.08 8.33 14.96
N TYR A 424 7.77 9.41 14.60
CA TYR A 424 7.20 10.74 14.42
C TYR A 424 6.16 10.71 13.30
N THR A 425 6.51 10.07 12.17
CA THR A 425 5.81 10.20 10.90
C THR A 425 5.19 8.89 10.42
N ASP A 426 5.11 7.88 11.30
CA ASP A 426 4.51 6.57 11.03
C ASP A 426 3.38 6.26 12.03
N THR A 427 2.40 5.45 11.66
CA THR A 427 1.33 4.98 12.56
C THR A 427 1.85 4.03 13.63
N HIS A 428 2.95 3.31 13.37
CA HIS A 428 3.45 2.24 14.22
C HIS A 428 4.33 2.74 15.36
N TRP A 429 4.38 1.91 16.40
CA TRP A 429 5.49 1.95 17.34
C TRP A 429 6.81 1.62 16.61
N ASN A 430 7.95 1.98 17.21
CA ASN A 430 9.24 1.48 16.77
C ASN A 430 9.66 0.26 17.61
N MET A 431 10.83 -0.34 17.32
CA MET A 431 11.29 -1.54 18.05
C MET A 431 11.46 -1.33 19.56
N LYS A 432 11.69 -0.11 20.04
CA LYS A 432 11.74 0.18 21.49
C LYS A 432 10.35 0.13 22.11
N GLY A 433 9.33 0.65 21.42
CA GLY A 433 7.94 0.53 21.83
C GLY A 433 7.49 -0.94 21.85
N THR A 434 7.86 -1.70 20.83
CA THR A 434 7.65 -3.14 20.77
C THR A 434 8.32 -3.88 21.93
N TYR A 435 9.56 -3.54 22.27
CA TYR A 435 10.27 -4.12 23.41
C TYR A 435 9.53 -3.89 24.73
N VAL A 436 8.91 -2.72 24.94
CA VAL A 436 8.09 -2.48 26.13
C VAL A 436 6.91 -3.45 26.21
N ALA A 437 6.24 -3.73 25.09
CA ALA A 437 5.17 -4.72 25.04
C ALA A 437 5.68 -6.16 25.29
N ALA A 438 6.81 -6.53 24.68
CA ALA A 438 7.47 -7.80 24.93
C ALA A 438 7.87 -7.95 26.42
N ALA A 439 8.39 -6.89 27.05
CA ALA A 439 8.73 -6.87 28.46
C ALA A 439 7.51 -7.10 29.37
N GLU A 440 6.36 -6.46 29.07
CA GLU A 440 5.13 -6.70 29.83
C GLU A 440 4.59 -8.13 29.67
N LEU A 441 4.68 -8.70 28.46
CA LEU A 441 4.34 -10.10 28.22
C LEU A 441 5.27 -11.04 29.00
N MET A 442 6.58 -10.82 28.91
CA MET A 442 7.60 -11.72 29.48
C MET A 442 7.59 -11.77 31.01
N LYS A 443 7.01 -10.76 31.68
CA LYS A 443 6.73 -10.81 33.14
C LYS A 443 5.85 -11.99 33.54
N ARG A 444 4.94 -12.45 32.67
CA ARG A 444 4.05 -13.59 32.95
C ARG A 444 4.82 -14.91 33.03
N PHE A 445 6.01 -14.95 32.44
CA PHE A 445 6.95 -16.07 32.54
C PHE A 445 8.05 -15.83 33.58
N GLY A 446 7.85 -14.86 34.49
CA GLY A 446 8.81 -14.52 35.53
C GLY A 446 10.10 -13.88 35.01
N LYS A 447 10.08 -13.35 33.78
CA LYS A 447 11.25 -12.68 33.18
C LYS A 447 11.11 -11.18 33.33
N THR A 448 12.16 -10.54 33.82
CA THR A 448 12.24 -9.08 33.91
C THR A 448 13.14 -8.60 32.80
N LEU A 449 12.56 -7.85 31.86
CA LEU A 449 13.29 -7.21 30.76
C LEU A 449 13.42 -5.71 31.05
N SER A 450 14.46 -5.06 30.53
CA SER A 450 14.71 -3.64 30.73
C SER A 450 15.23 -3.06 29.44
N LEU A 451 14.55 -2.02 28.96
CA LEU A 451 14.87 -1.37 27.70
C LEU A 451 16.21 -0.63 27.80
N ASN A 452 17.20 -0.99 26.98
CA ASN A 452 18.45 -0.25 26.84
C ASN A 452 18.69 0.11 25.38
N ASP A 453 19.11 1.35 25.11
CA ASP A 453 19.40 1.78 23.74
C ASP A 453 20.51 0.96 23.07
N SER A 454 21.43 0.39 23.85
CA SER A 454 22.50 -0.48 23.35
C SER A 454 22.01 -1.80 22.75
N ASP A 455 20.76 -2.18 23.00
CA ASP A 455 20.17 -3.43 22.50
C ASP A 455 19.69 -3.30 21.05
N PHE A 456 19.68 -2.08 20.51
CA PHE A 456 19.24 -1.76 19.17
C PHE A 456 20.37 -1.21 18.32
N ILE A 457 20.36 -1.55 17.03
CA ILE A 457 21.15 -0.85 16.01
C ILE A 457 20.27 0.28 15.48
N SER A 458 20.66 1.52 15.76
CA SER A 458 20.03 2.69 15.16
C SER A 458 20.54 2.89 13.74
N ASN A 459 19.62 2.86 12.78
CA ASN A 459 19.87 3.24 11.41
C ASN A 459 19.19 4.60 11.18
N PRO A 460 19.93 5.72 11.29
CA PRO A 460 19.41 7.00 10.87
C PRO A 460 19.20 6.93 9.35
N SER A 461 17.95 6.79 8.94
CA SER A 461 17.51 6.71 7.56
C SER A 461 16.74 7.98 7.22
N LEU A 462 16.78 8.39 5.95
CA LEU A 462 15.77 9.31 5.40
C LEU A 462 14.44 8.56 5.20
N TYR A 463 13.93 7.94 6.27
CA TYR A 463 12.69 7.18 6.26
C TYR A 463 11.54 8.13 6.54
N ALA A 464 10.62 8.22 5.59
CA ALA A 464 9.31 8.80 5.80
C ALA A 464 8.35 7.67 6.15
N GLY A 465 7.78 7.74 7.36
CA GLY A 465 6.76 6.78 7.79
C GLY A 465 5.49 6.89 6.96
N ASP A 466 4.59 5.93 7.14
CA ASP A 466 3.33 5.86 6.40
C ASP A 466 2.51 7.17 6.44
N LEU A 467 2.44 7.88 7.57
CA LEU A 467 1.78 9.19 7.69
C LEU A 467 2.53 10.28 6.93
N GLY A 468 3.87 10.24 6.93
CA GLY A 468 4.70 11.12 6.11
C GLY A 468 4.39 10.94 4.62
N VAL A 469 4.18 9.70 4.17
CA VAL A 469 3.76 9.39 2.79
C VAL A 469 2.31 9.81 2.54
N MET A 470 1.38 9.48 3.44
CA MET A 470 -0.04 9.81 3.32
C MET A 470 -0.32 11.31 3.35
N SER A 471 0.53 12.08 4.03
CA SER A 471 0.48 13.54 4.05
C SER A 471 0.83 14.18 2.70
N GLY A 472 1.46 13.42 1.77
CA GLY A 472 2.02 13.97 0.55
C GLY A 472 3.32 14.75 0.74
N ARG A 473 3.86 14.80 1.96
CA ARG A 473 5.05 15.59 2.36
C ARG A 473 6.22 14.70 2.77
N GLN A 474 6.37 13.53 2.12
CA GLN A 474 7.39 12.54 2.46
C GLN A 474 8.82 13.11 2.51
N GLN A 475 9.17 14.06 1.64
CA GLN A 475 10.49 14.72 1.64
C GLN A 475 10.73 15.57 2.90
N ARG A 476 9.68 16.16 3.49
CA ARG A 476 9.75 16.93 4.74
C ARG A 476 9.80 16.02 5.96
N TYR A 477 9.23 14.83 5.85
CA TYR A 477 9.01 13.88 6.94
C TYR A 477 9.98 12.70 6.94
N THR A 478 11.16 12.85 6.34
CA THR A 478 12.26 11.88 6.47
C THR A 478 12.98 12.01 7.82
N LEU A 479 12.24 11.92 8.92
CA LEU A 479 12.69 12.22 10.28
C LEU A 479 12.92 10.97 11.13
N ASP A 480 12.37 9.84 10.69
CA ASP A 480 12.27 8.65 11.52
C ASP A 480 13.56 7.84 11.54
N THR A 481 14.02 7.55 12.76
CA THR A 481 15.15 6.65 13.00
C THR A 481 14.62 5.23 13.14
N VAL A 482 15.01 4.34 12.22
CA VAL A 482 14.66 2.92 12.30
C VAL A 482 15.61 2.24 13.28
N TYR A 483 15.04 1.52 14.22
CA TYR A 483 15.78 0.69 15.18
C TYR A 483 15.66 -0.77 14.77
N ASN A 484 16.78 -1.48 14.72
CA ASN A 484 16.78 -2.92 14.49
C ASN A 484 17.18 -3.64 15.77
N PHE A 485 16.40 -4.64 16.14
CA PHE A 485 16.69 -5.49 17.30
C PHE A 485 17.90 -6.39 17.03
N VAL A 486 18.68 -6.69 18.08
CA VAL A 486 19.86 -7.56 18.01
C VAL A 486 19.65 -8.82 18.87
N PRO A 487 19.14 -9.92 18.29
CA PRO A 487 18.78 -11.14 19.03
C PRO A 487 19.92 -11.79 19.80
N ASP A 488 21.16 -11.68 19.30
CA ASP A 488 22.35 -12.29 19.89
C ASP A 488 22.67 -11.76 21.30
N LYS A 489 22.05 -10.64 21.71
CA LYS A 489 22.25 -10.04 23.03
C LYS A 489 21.31 -10.57 24.09
N ILE A 490 20.31 -11.39 23.75
CA ILE A 490 19.35 -11.91 24.72
C ILE A 490 20.01 -12.99 25.61
N PRO A 491 20.14 -12.75 26.92
CA PRO A 491 20.64 -13.75 27.85
C PRO A 491 19.74 -14.99 27.90
N GLU A 492 20.35 -16.16 28.06
CA GLU A 492 19.64 -17.44 28.02
C GLU A 492 18.60 -17.56 29.15
N GLU A 493 18.84 -16.91 30.29
CA GLU A 493 17.92 -16.83 31.43
C GLU A 493 16.68 -15.98 31.16
N GLN A 494 16.69 -15.12 30.13
CA GLN A 494 15.52 -14.34 29.72
C GLN A 494 14.58 -15.13 28.79
N LYS A 495 15.04 -16.26 28.25
CA LYS A 495 14.25 -17.10 27.35
C LYS A 495 13.37 -18.10 28.10
N VAL A 496 12.34 -18.61 27.42
CA VAL A 496 11.37 -19.57 27.94
C VAL A 496 11.27 -20.80 27.04
N GLU A 497 11.12 -21.98 27.66
CA GLU A 497 10.95 -23.27 26.97
C GLU A 497 9.47 -23.49 26.60
N LYS A 498 8.92 -22.60 25.76
CA LYS A 498 7.52 -22.62 25.31
C LYS A 498 7.43 -22.36 23.82
N ASN A 499 6.39 -22.91 23.19
CA ASN A 499 5.94 -22.54 21.85
C ASN A 499 4.84 -21.49 21.97
N ALA A 500 4.99 -20.38 21.26
CA ALA A 500 3.96 -19.34 21.20
C ALA A 500 3.32 -19.24 19.81
N LEU A 501 2.03 -18.96 19.82
CA LEU A 501 1.25 -18.56 18.66
C LEU A 501 0.82 -17.11 18.85
N LEU A 502 1.29 -16.22 17.99
CA LEU A 502 0.86 -14.83 17.91
C LEU A 502 -0.13 -14.64 16.76
N ILE A 503 -1.23 -13.96 17.04
CA ILE A 503 -2.22 -13.51 16.07
C ILE A 503 -2.36 -12.01 16.23
N GLY A 504 -2.08 -11.26 15.17
CA GLY A 504 -2.12 -9.80 15.20
C GLY A 504 -2.02 -9.22 13.80
N ASP A 505 -2.02 -7.90 13.69
CA ASP A 505 -1.86 -7.20 12.42
C ASP A 505 -0.41 -6.72 12.23
N SER A 506 -0.21 -5.57 11.58
CA SER A 506 1.12 -5.00 11.39
C SER A 506 1.78 -4.66 12.73
N PHE A 507 1.05 -4.35 13.80
CA PHE A 507 1.62 -4.21 15.15
C PHE A 507 2.10 -5.56 15.70
N GLY A 508 1.32 -6.63 15.48
CA GLY A 508 1.70 -8.01 15.74
C GLY A 508 2.96 -8.44 15.01
N GLU A 509 3.17 -8.00 13.78
CA GLU A 509 4.41 -8.29 13.03
C GLU A 509 5.65 -7.69 13.70
N PHE A 510 5.58 -6.46 14.20
CA PHE A 510 6.66 -5.87 15.01
C PHE A 510 6.88 -6.69 16.28
N LEU A 511 5.79 -7.03 17.00
CA LEU A 511 5.87 -7.85 18.21
C LEU A 511 6.51 -9.21 17.93
N ASN A 512 6.24 -9.83 16.78
CA ASN A 512 6.88 -11.06 16.32
C ASN A 512 8.40 -10.89 16.15
N ILE A 513 8.85 -9.83 15.46
CA ILE A 513 10.28 -9.58 15.19
C ILE A 513 11.10 -9.57 16.48
N GLU A 514 10.59 -8.95 17.54
CA GLU A 514 11.24 -8.88 18.84
C GLU A 514 11.05 -10.17 19.66
N THR A 515 9.78 -10.56 19.85
CA THR A 515 9.38 -11.49 20.90
C THR A 515 9.76 -12.93 20.58
N GLN A 516 9.85 -13.30 19.29
CA GLN A 516 10.16 -14.67 18.87
C GLN A 516 11.47 -15.20 19.49
N HIS A 517 12.43 -14.31 19.72
CA HIS A 517 13.75 -14.69 20.23
C HIS A 517 13.79 -15.03 21.72
N TYR A 518 12.70 -14.76 22.45
CA TYR A 518 12.54 -15.16 23.85
C TYR A 518 11.91 -16.56 24.00
N PHE A 519 11.36 -17.15 22.94
CA PHE A 519 10.70 -18.47 22.96
C PHE A 519 11.57 -19.52 22.25
N LYS A 520 12.05 -20.52 23.01
CA LYS A 520 13.05 -21.48 22.51
C LYS A 520 12.47 -22.57 21.63
N ASN A 521 11.23 -22.99 21.88
CA ASN A 521 10.65 -24.14 21.20
C ASN A 521 9.99 -23.75 19.88
N GLY A 522 9.59 -22.48 19.73
CA GLY A 522 9.01 -21.95 18.50
C GLY A 522 8.15 -20.72 18.76
N PHE A 523 8.02 -19.89 17.73
CA PHE A 523 7.12 -18.73 17.73
C PHE A 523 6.47 -18.62 16.35
N THR A 524 5.19 -18.93 16.28
CA THR A 524 4.41 -18.87 15.04
C THR A 524 3.61 -17.58 15.03
N HIS A 525 3.68 -16.82 13.94
CA HIS A 525 2.86 -15.63 13.74
C HIS A 525 1.84 -15.86 12.62
N LYS A 526 0.58 -15.52 12.88
CA LYS A 526 -0.48 -15.42 11.88
C LYS A 526 -0.89 -13.97 11.71
N PHE A 527 -0.58 -13.43 10.54
CA PHE A 527 -1.04 -12.11 10.16
C PHE A 527 -2.55 -12.14 9.95
N ILE A 528 -3.28 -11.40 10.77
CA ILE A 528 -4.75 -11.49 10.83
C ILE A 528 -5.41 -10.99 9.54
N GLY A 529 -4.73 -10.16 8.75
CA GLY A 529 -5.23 -9.69 7.44
C GLY A 529 -5.47 -10.82 6.43
N ASP A 530 -4.76 -11.94 6.56
CA ASP A 530 -4.94 -13.13 5.71
C ASP A 530 -6.27 -13.87 6.02
N TYR A 531 -6.93 -13.49 7.12
CA TYR A 531 -8.13 -14.13 7.66
C TYR A 531 -9.29 -13.14 7.78
N ASP A 532 -9.36 -12.15 6.89
CA ASP A 532 -10.38 -11.08 6.90
C ASP A 532 -10.46 -10.37 8.27
N PHE A 533 -9.30 -10.19 8.92
CA PHE A 533 -9.17 -9.61 10.25
C PHE A 533 -9.93 -10.34 11.36
N SER A 534 -10.25 -11.63 11.17
CA SER A 534 -10.89 -12.49 12.17
C SER A 534 -9.86 -13.24 13.03
N TYR A 535 -9.78 -12.87 14.31
CA TYR A 535 -8.92 -13.58 15.28
C TYR A 535 -9.33 -15.04 15.43
N ASP A 536 -10.64 -15.32 15.39
CA ASP A 536 -11.19 -16.68 15.50
C ASP A 536 -10.76 -17.56 14.31
N ALA A 537 -10.81 -17.03 13.09
CA ALA A 537 -10.40 -17.77 11.89
C ALA A 537 -8.88 -18.03 11.88
N ALA A 538 -8.08 -16.99 12.15
CA ALA A 538 -6.62 -17.13 12.25
C ALA A 538 -6.22 -18.13 13.35
N MET A 539 -6.90 -18.09 14.49
CA MET A 539 -6.65 -19.00 15.60
C MET A 539 -7.04 -20.44 15.26
N LYS A 540 -8.21 -20.67 14.65
CA LYS A 540 -8.64 -22.01 14.26
C LYS A 540 -7.71 -22.66 13.25
N ASP A 541 -7.22 -21.89 12.28
CA ASP A 541 -6.22 -22.36 11.31
C ASP A 541 -4.90 -22.74 12.00
N ALA A 542 -4.45 -21.93 12.96
CA ALA A 542 -3.17 -22.11 13.62
C ALA A 542 -3.16 -23.15 14.75
N LEU A 543 -4.29 -23.40 15.41
CA LEU A 543 -4.38 -24.30 16.56
C LEU A 543 -4.33 -25.79 16.21
N GLY A 544 -4.05 -26.16 14.95
CA GLY A 544 -4.00 -27.53 14.43
C GLY A 544 -3.01 -28.47 15.14
N ASP A 545 -2.24 -29.29 14.41
CA ASP A 545 -1.41 -30.33 15.05
C ASP A 545 -0.15 -29.79 15.77
N GLU A 546 0.17 -28.51 15.62
CA GLU A 546 1.36 -27.90 16.23
C GLU A 546 1.24 -27.79 17.76
N ALA A 547 2.38 -27.92 18.44
CA ALA A 547 2.46 -27.70 19.89
C ALA A 547 2.35 -26.19 20.17
N VAL A 548 1.36 -25.81 20.97
CA VAL A 548 1.12 -24.41 21.36
C VAL A 548 0.97 -24.36 22.88
N ASP A 549 1.93 -23.71 23.55
CA ASP A 549 1.94 -23.51 25.00
C ASP A 549 1.36 -22.14 25.39
N VAL A 550 1.43 -21.18 24.46
CA VAL A 550 1.00 -19.79 24.66
C VAL A 550 0.30 -19.29 23.40
N VAL A 551 -0.86 -18.68 23.56
CA VAL A 551 -1.57 -17.94 22.51
C VAL A 551 -1.59 -16.47 22.89
N ILE A 552 -1.21 -15.62 21.94
CA ILE A 552 -1.14 -14.17 22.11
C ILE A 552 -2.01 -13.54 21.02
N TRP A 553 -3.02 -12.79 21.42
CA TRP A 553 -3.78 -11.91 20.53
C TRP A 553 -3.26 -10.49 20.71
N GLU A 554 -2.56 -9.96 19.72
CA GLU A 554 -2.19 -8.55 19.68
C GLU A 554 -3.32 -7.75 19.06
N CYS A 555 -3.71 -6.63 19.70
CA CYS A 555 -4.73 -5.74 19.19
C CYS A 555 -4.36 -4.27 19.46
N ALA A 556 -4.10 -3.51 18.40
CA ALA A 556 -4.04 -2.05 18.47
C ALA A 556 -5.38 -1.43 18.91
N GLU A 557 -5.29 -0.36 19.71
CA GLU A 557 -6.42 0.41 20.26
C GLU A 557 -7.44 0.81 19.20
N ARG A 558 -6.99 1.32 18.05
CA ARG A 558 -7.86 1.70 16.93
C ARG A 558 -8.75 0.55 16.44
N TYR A 559 -8.37 -0.69 16.69
CA TYR A 559 -9.10 -1.89 16.30
C TYR A 559 -9.77 -2.62 17.46
N ILE A 560 -9.87 -1.98 18.63
CA ILE A 560 -10.42 -2.60 19.82
C ILE A 560 -11.88 -3.07 19.64
N ASP A 561 -12.61 -2.46 18.72
CA ASP A 561 -13.96 -2.90 18.31
C ASP A 561 -13.98 -4.32 17.72
N ARG A 562 -12.86 -4.83 17.17
CA ARG A 562 -12.77 -6.19 16.62
C ARG A 562 -12.98 -7.25 17.70
N LEU A 563 -12.70 -6.95 18.97
CA LEU A 563 -12.95 -7.87 20.09
C LEU A 563 -14.46 -8.13 20.33
N LYS A 564 -15.35 -7.35 19.72
CA LYS A 564 -16.81 -7.61 19.71
C LYS A 564 -17.21 -8.79 18.83
N GLN A 565 -16.35 -9.22 17.90
CA GLN A 565 -16.65 -10.29 16.96
C GLN A 565 -16.35 -11.65 17.59
N GLY A 566 -17.34 -12.24 18.25
CA GLY A 566 -17.31 -13.64 18.68
C GLY A 566 -17.67 -14.55 17.52
N GLY A 567 -16.86 -15.57 17.24
CA GLY A 567 -17.07 -16.51 16.13
C GLY A 567 -18.51 -17.04 16.04
N THR A 568 -19.26 -16.44 15.13
CA THR A 568 -20.30 -16.96 14.21
C THR A 568 -20.84 -15.74 13.48
N ASN A 569 -20.62 -15.68 12.16
CA ASN A 569 -21.42 -14.86 11.27
C ASN A 569 -22.88 -15.35 11.35
N GLU A 570 -23.64 -14.80 12.29
CA GLU A 570 -25.09 -14.68 12.16
C GLU A 570 -25.41 -13.19 12.10
N GLN A 571 -25.33 -12.64 10.90
CA GLN A 571 -26.22 -11.57 10.42
C GLN A 571 -26.30 -11.62 8.91
#